data_AF-A0A5C9ER94-F1
#
_entry.id   AF-A0A5C9ER94-F1
#
_cell.length_a   1.000
_cell.length_b   1.000
_cell.length_c   1.000
_cell.angle_alpha   90.00
_cell.angle_beta   90.00
_cell.angle_gamma   90.00
#
_symmetry.space_group_name_H-M   'P 1'
#
loop_
_entity.id
_entity.type
_entity.pdbx_description
1 polymer ?
#
loop_
_entity_poly.entity_id
_entity_poly.type
_entity_poly.pdbx_seq_one_letter_code
_entity_poly.pdbx_strand_id
1 'polypeptide(L)' 'MSKSKCSECGKEFTAKTKNEAFDQLKEHRKEEHLKRDKGDFSYTK' A
#
# COMPACT_ATOMS: atom_id res chain seq x y z
N MET A 1 -13.51 -7.73 -5.06
CA MET A 1 -12.17 -7.28 -5.51
C MET A 1 -11.67 -6.27 -4.49
N SER A 2 -10.40 -6.37 -4.07
CA SER A 2 -9.83 -5.51 -3.03
C SER A 2 -8.84 -4.52 -3.66
N LYS A 3 -8.87 -3.27 -3.22
CA LYS A 3 -8.00 -2.19 -3.73
C LYS A 3 -7.18 -1.60 -2.58
N SER A 4 -5.90 -1.42 -2.80
CA SER A 4 -4.94 -0.82 -1.87
C SER A 4 -4.22 0.32 -2.58
N LYS A 5 -4.20 1.51 -1.99
CA LYS A 5 -3.53 2.68 -2.56
C LYS A 5 -2.31 3.05 -1.73
N CYS A 6 -1.18 3.29 -2.37
CA CYS A 6 0.00 3.82 -1.72
C CYS A 6 -0.21 5.29 -1.38
N SER A 7 -0.11 5.65 -0.11
CA SER A 7 -0.24 7.04 0.33
C SER A 7 0.95 7.92 -0.08
N GLU A 8 2.11 7.32 -0.37
CA GLU A 8 3.33 8.08 -0.67
C GLU A 8 3.43 8.52 -2.14
N CYS A 9 3.01 7.67 -3.08
CA CYS A 9 3.03 7.96 -4.52
C CYS A 9 1.64 7.98 -5.18
N GLY A 10 0.59 7.59 -4.45
CA GLY A 10 -0.77 7.50 -4.99
C GLY A 10 -1.04 6.27 -5.86
N LYS A 11 -0.09 5.34 -6.00
CA LYS A 11 -0.23 4.14 -6.85
C LYS A 11 -1.29 3.20 -6.31
N GLU A 12 -2.18 2.73 -7.18
CA GLU A 12 -3.30 1.85 -6.83
C GLU A 12 -3.01 0.40 -7.23
N PHE A 13 -3.18 -0.51 -6.28
CA PHE A 13 -3.04 -1.95 -6.43
C PHE A 13 -4.40 -2.59 -6.30
N THR A 14 -4.86 -3.27 -7.34
CA THR A 14 -6.14 -4.00 -7.32
C THR A 14 -5.85 -5.49 -7.38
N ALA A 15 -6.37 -6.25 -6.43
CA ALA A 15 -6.22 -7.70 -6.41
C ALA A 15 -7.55 -8.42 -6.10
N LYS A 16 -7.58 -9.73 -6.33
CA LYS A 16 -8.76 -10.55 -6.05
C LYS A 16 -9.02 -10.60 -4.54
N THR A 17 -7.97 -10.79 -3.75
CA THR A 17 -8.04 -10.86 -2.29
C THR A 17 -7.39 -9.65 -1.61
N LYS A 18 -7.78 -9.36 -0.36
CA LYS A 18 -7.19 -8.27 0.43
C LYS A 18 -5.70 -8.49 0.70
N ASN A 19 -5.32 -9.75 0.94
CA ASN A 19 -3.94 -10.14 1.21
C ASN A 19 -3.03 -9.83 0.01
N GLU A 20 -3.44 -10.19 -1.21
CA GLU A 20 -2.63 -9.91 -2.41
C GLU A 20 -2.47 -8.41 -2.69
N ALA A 21 -3.51 -7.61 -2.49
CA ALA A 21 -3.42 -6.16 -2.70
C ALA A 21 -2.51 -5.51 -1.64
N PHE A 22 -2.54 -6.02 -0.40
CA PHE A 22 -1.69 -5.54 0.68
C PHE A 22 -0.24 -5.95 0.51
N ASP A 23 0.02 -7.18 0.07
CA ASP A 23 1.37 -7.68 -0.15
C ASP A 23 2.09 -6.92 -1.28
N GLN A 24 1.40 -6.72 -2.42
CA GLN A 24 1.91 -5.88 -3.51
C GLN A 24 2.19 -4.45 -3.07
N LEU A 25 1.30 -3.85 -2.26
CA LEU A 25 1.52 -2.52 -1.71
C LEU A 25 2.76 -2.50 -0.79
N LYS A 26 2.95 -3.54 0.02
CA LYS A 26 4.07 -3.65 0.97
C LYS A 26 5.40 -3.82 0.26
N GLU A 27 5.47 -4.65 -0.79
CA GLU A 27 6.65 -4.78 -1.64
C GLU A 27 6.95 -3.46 -2.35
N HIS A 28 5.97 -2.86 -3.02
CA HIS A 28 6.13 -1.56 -3.65
C HIS A 28 6.66 -0.49 -2.69
N ARG A 29 6.11 -0.43 -1.48
CA ARG A 29 6.59 0.50 -0.45
C ARG A 29 8.01 0.20 0.00
N LYS A 30 8.41 -1.08 0.06
CA LYS A 30 9.78 -1.47 0.41
C LYS A 30 10.79 -1.16 -0.70
N GLU A 31 10.42 -1.28 -1.96
CA GLU A 31 11.37 -1.01 -3.04
C GLU A 31 11.47 0.49 -3.35
N GLU A 32 10.32 1.16 -3.41
CA GLU A 32 10.23 2.54 -3.90
C GLU A 32 10.29 3.58 -2.78
N HIS A 33 9.86 3.22 -1.56
CA HIS A 33 9.63 4.15 -0.45
C HIS A 33 10.43 3.86 0.84
N LEU A 34 11.22 2.78 0.89
CA LEU A 34 12.02 2.38 2.07
C LEU A 34 13.15 3.35 2.43
N LYS A 35 13.23 4.52 1.80
CA LYS A 35 14.14 5.60 2.18
C LYS A 35 13.52 6.70 3.04
N ARG A 36 12.23 6.68 3.40
CA ARG A 36 11.68 7.72 4.28
C ARG A 36 10.70 7.21 5.36
N ASP A 37 10.93 7.79 6.52
CA ASP A 37 10.23 7.64 7.79
C ASP A 37 8.69 7.62 7.69
N LYS A 38 8.13 6.61 8.37
CA LYS A 38 6.98 6.65 9.28
C LYS A 38 5.87 7.71 9.05
N GLY A 39 4.65 7.20 8.84
CA GLY A 39 3.38 7.95 8.82
C GLY A 39 2.69 7.71 7.48
N ASP A 40 1.50 7.16 7.36
CA ASP A 40 0.30 7.34 8.15
C ASP A 40 -0.60 6.14 7.85
N PHE A 41 -1.02 5.40 8.88
CA PHE A 41 -2.09 4.40 8.77
C PHE A 41 -3.28 4.97 9.52
N SER A 42 -3.98 5.93 8.91
CA SER A 42 -5.28 6.37 9.42
C SER A 42 -6.36 5.41 8.89
N TYR A 43 -6.70 4.42 9.71
CA TYR A 43 -7.93 3.64 9.57
C TYR A 43 -9.10 4.51 10.03
N THR A 44 -9.74 5.20 9.10
CA THR A 44 -11.04 5.82 9.37
C THR A 44 -12.12 4.74 9.31
N LYS A 45 -12.69 4.44 10.48
CA LYS A 45 -13.91 3.64 10.66
C LYS A 45 -15.13 4.40 10.17
#